data_AF-A0A3A5VQ74-F1
#
_entry.id   AF-A0A3A5VQ74-F1
#
_cell.length_a   1.000
_cell.length_b   1.000
_cell.length_c   1.000
_cell.angle_alpha   90.00
_cell.angle_beta   90.00
_cell.angle_gamma   90.00
#
_symmetry.space_group_name_H-M   'P 1'
#
loop_
_entity.id
_entity.type
_entity.pdbx_description
1 polymer ?
#
loop_
_entity_poly.entity_id
_entity_poly.type
_entity_poly.pdbx_seq_one_letter_code
_entity_poly.pdbx_strand_id
1 'polypeptide(L)'
;EDGQFKFKPKLIRDWEIPYAEDHCYGADCEAHPNEDEWLLFSPHNLDSAYFETDETTDQSHGGGWDGRLYISHYHAGLWVVDIETLVDPTNPDDRIAVHEEATVAYYLPHGEDGTPLDSSFYDFGWVPFLWAVEHHDGITYASCISTGLYLVQLDIDLPYRL
;
A
#
# COMPACT_ATOMS: atom_id res chain seq x y z
N GLU A 1 -28.81 -23.37 -17.89
CA GLU A 1 -28.46 -22.08 -17.28
C GLU A 1 -27.93 -21.17 -18.37
N ASP A 2 -28.42 -19.94 -18.47
CA ASP A 2 -28.15 -19.01 -19.61
C ASP A 2 -26.78 -18.32 -19.54
N GLY A 3 -25.82 -18.86 -18.78
CA GLY A 3 -24.42 -18.39 -18.75
C GLY A 3 -24.19 -16.96 -18.25
N GLN A 4 -25.23 -16.18 -17.96
CA GLN A 4 -25.11 -14.83 -17.44
C GLN A 4 -24.83 -14.84 -15.94
N PHE A 5 -23.55 -14.73 -15.59
CA PHE A 5 -23.13 -14.31 -14.26
C PHE A 5 -23.50 -12.84 -14.06
N LYS A 6 -24.24 -12.55 -12.99
CA LYS A 6 -24.56 -11.18 -12.56
C LYS A 6 -24.11 -11.04 -11.12
N PHE A 7 -23.28 -10.04 -10.84
CA PHE A 7 -22.92 -9.67 -9.47
C PHE A 7 -23.35 -8.23 -9.22
N LYS A 8 -23.70 -7.95 -7.96
CA LYS A 8 -24.02 -6.60 -7.50
C LYS A 8 -22.84 -6.13 -6.65
N PRO A 9 -21.98 -5.22 -7.13
CA PRO A 9 -20.88 -4.71 -6.33
C PRO A 9 -21.44 -3.98 -5.11
N LYS A 10 -20.76 -4.13 -3.98
CA LYS A 10 -21.00 -3.39 -2.74
C LYS A 10 -19.64 -2.86 -2.28
N LEU A 11 -19.58 -1.57 -1.97
CA LEU A 11 -18.44 -1.02 -1.25
C LEU A 11 -18.48 -1.58 0.18
N ILE A 12 -17.44 -2.31 0.55
CA ILE A 12 -17.28 -2.83 1.92
C ILE A 12 -16.64 -1.75 2.79
N ARG A 13 -15.51 -1.20 2.34
CA ARG A 13 -14.76 -0.14 3.01
C ARG A 13 -13.94 0.67 2.01
N ASP A 14 -13.62 1.91 2.36
CA ASP A 14 -12.55 2.69 1.74
C ASP A 14 -11.19 2.37 2.40
N TRP A 15 -10.11 2.80 1.77
CA TRP A 15 -8.79 2.82 2.39
C TRP A 15 -8.12 4.14 2.01
N GLU A 16 -7.49 4.76 2.99
CA GLU A 16 -6.60 5.90 2.79
C GLU A 16 -5.34 5.70 3.61
N ILE A 17 -4.32 6.50 3.29
CA ILE A 17 -3.08 6.53 4.04
C ILE A 17 -3.39 7.05 5.46
N PRO A 18 -3.13 6.28 6.54
CA PRO A 18 -3.58 6.62 7.89
C PRO A 18 -3.12 7.99 8.41
N TYR A 19 -1.98 8.48 7.89
CA TYR A 19 -1.43 9.79 8.24
C TYR A 19 -1.80 10.91 7.27
N ALA A 20 -2.63 10.67 6.25
CA ALA A 20 -2.98 11.69 5.26
C ALA A 20 -3.85 12.81 5.84
N GLU A 21 -4.71 12.52 6.83
CA GLU A 21 -5.63 13.52 7.39
C GLU A 21 -4.92 14.55 8.29
N ASP A 22 -3.83 14.16 8.94
CA ASP A 22 -3.05 15.01 9.86
C ASP A 22 -1.85 15.71 9.18
N HIS A 23 -1.62 15.45 7.89
CA HIS A 23 -0.48 16.00 7.16
C HIS A 23 -0.82 17.38 6.58
N CYS A 24 -0.22 18.45 7.14
CA CYS A 24 -0.18 19.72 6.41
C CYS A 24 0.69 19.56 5.16
N TYR A 25 0.28 20.16 4.04
CA TYR A 25 1.00 20.02 2.78
C TYR A 25 1.35 21.38 2.18
N GLY A 26 2.45 21.42 1.43
CA GLY A 26 2.83 22.58 0.64
C GLY A 26 3.57 23.66 1.44
N ALA A 27 3.77 24.80 0.80
CA ALA A 27 4.49 25.95 1.38
C ALA A 27 3.85 26.49 2.68
N ASP A 28 2.56 26.23 2.90
CA ASP A 28 1.79 26.69 4.05
C ASP A 28 1.87 25.73 5.27
N CYS A 29 2.55 24.58 5.14
CA CYS A 29 2.78 23.66 6.26
C CYS A 29 3.85 24.22 7.21
N GLU A 30 3.46 24.65 8.42
CA GLU A 30 4.38 25.28 9.37
C GLU A 30 5.52 24.34 9.83
N ALA A 31 5.25 23.04 9.93
CA ALA A 31 6.24 22.04 10.37
C ALA A 31 7.29 21.77 9.28
N HIS A 32 6.85 21.75 8.01
CA HIS A 32 7.65 21.37 6.85
C HIS A 32 7.26 22.19 5.61
N PRO A 33 7.62 23.49 5.55
CA PRO A 33 7.21 24.35 4.44
C PRO A 33 7.96 23.95 3.17
N ASN A 34 7.32 23.14 2.34
CA ASN A 34 7.88 22.64 1.08
C ASN A 34 6.86 22.82 -0.05
N GLU A 35 7.17 23.68 -1.02
CA GLU A 35 6.30 23.91 -2.19
C GLU A 35 6.22 22.72 -3.15
N ASP A 36 7.18 21.78 -3.06
CA ASP A 36 7.28 20.60 -3.91
C ASP A 36 6.59 19.35 -3.32
N GLU A 37 5.78 19.53 -2.28
CA GLU A 37 5.06 18.44 -1.62
C GLU A 37 3.79 18.06 -2.40
N TRP A 38 3.67 16.77 -2.75
CA TRP A 38 2.59 16.26 -3.57
C TRP A 38 1.46 15.72 -2.71
N LEU A 39 0.23 16.06 -3.05
CA LEU A 39 -0.94 15.41 -2.48
C LEU A 39 -0.93 13.92 -2.82
N LEU A 40 -1.02 13.06 -1.81
CA LEU A 40 -0.92 11.60 -1.90
C LEU A 40 -2.17 10.94 -2.52
N PHE A 41 -2.81 11.59 -3.48
CA PHE A 41 -4.04 11.08 -4.10
C PHE A 41 -3.72 10.20 -5.30
N SER A 42 -4.28 9.00 -5.29
CA SER A 42 -4.20 7.95 -6.32
C SER A 42 -2.99 7.03 -6.20
N PRO A 43 -3.19 5.73 -5.91
CA PRO A 43 -2.16 4.74 -6.19
C PRO A 43 -1.88 4.72 -7.68
N HIS A 44 -0.62 4.49 -8.05
CA HIS A 44 -0.21 4.37 -9.44
C HIS A 44 -0.52 2.98 -9.98
N ASN A 45 -0.33 1.98 -9.13
CA ASN A 45 -0.63 0.59 -9.43
C ASN A 45 -0.87 -0.16 -8.11
N LEU A 46 -1.68 -1.19 -8.17
CA LEU A 46 -1.85 -2.14 -7.09
C LEU A 46 -1.77 -3.55 -7.67
N ASP A 47 -1.33 -4.48 -6.83
CA ASP A 47 -1.45 -5.91 -7.02
C ASP A 47 -2.17 -6.53 -5.81
N SER A 48 -2.72 -7.73 -6.00
CA SER A 48 -3.50 -8.41 -4.98
C SER A 48 -3.09 -9.86 -4.86
N ALA A 49 -2.96 -10.36 -3.64
CA ALA A 49 -2.72 -11.76 -3.37
C ALA A 49 -3.83 -12.35 -2.51
N TYR A 50 -4.20 -13.58 -2.85
CA TYR A 50 -5.10 -14.43 -2.07
C TYR A 50 -4.30 -15.64 -1.62
N PHE A 51 -4.37 -15.94 -0.33
CA PHE A 51 -3.68 -17.06 0.28
C PHE A 51 -4.71 -17.99 0.89
N GLU A 52 -4.62 -19.29 0.61
CA GLU A 52 -5.38 -20.30 1.34
C GLU A 52 -4.64 -20.60 2.65
N THR A 53 -5.35 -20.60 3.77
CA THR A 53 -4.74 -20.72 5.11
C THR A 53 -5.38 -21.81 5.95
N ASP A 54 -4.70 -22.15 7.05
CA ASP A 54 -5.25 -22.94 8.16
C ASP A 54 -4.91 -22.28 9.50
N GLU A 55 -5.32 -22.91 10.60
CA GLU A 55 -5.09 -22.41 11.97
C GLU A 55 -3.62 -22.14 12.33
N THR A 56 -2.67 -22.66 11.54
CA THR A 56 -1.22 -22.52 11.76
C THR A 56 -0.54 -21.57 10.79
N THR A 57 -1.16 -21.26 9.65
CA THR A 57 -0.56 -20.39 8.61
C THR A 57 -1.28 -19.06 8.44
N ASP A 58 -2.49 -18.93 8.99
CA ASP A 58 -3.26 -17.68 8.98
C ASP A 58 -2.52 -16.57 9.73
N GLN A 59 -2.52 -15.35 9.17
CA GLN A 59 -1.86 -14.18 9.76
C GLN A 59 -2.77 -12.95 9.83
N SER A 60 -4.09 -13.12 9.72
CA SER A 60 -5.06 -12.03 9.83
C SER A 60 -6.12 -12.31 10.89
N HIS A 61 -7.39 -12.54 10.52
CA HIS A 61 -8.51 -12.71 11.47
C HIS A 61 -8.87 -14.19 11.70
N GLY A 62 -8.02 -15.11 11.27
CA GLY A 62 -8.26 -16.54 11.35
C GLY A 62 -9.21 -17.03 10.27
N GLY A 63 -9.10 -18.31 9.91
CA GLY A 63 -10.02 -18.93 8.99
C GLY A 63 -9.30 -19.81 7.99
N GLY A 64 -9.72 -19.70 6.74
CA GLY A 64 -9.17 -20.48 5.62
C GLY A 64 -8.59 -19.62 4.51
N TRP A 65 -8.47 -18.31 4.72
CA TRP A 65 -7.88 -17.42 3.75
C TRP A 65 -7.23 -16.20 4.40
N ASP A 66 -6.26 -15.63 3.70
CA ASP A 66 -5.78 -14.28 3.91
C ASP A 66 -5.82 -13.53 2.56
N GLY A 67 -6.02 -12.23 2.59
CA GLY A 67 -6.04 -11.41 1.39
C GLY A 67 -5.25 -10.13 1.58
N ARG A 68 -4.41 -9.78 0.61
CA ARG A 68 -3.57 -8.57 0.67
C ARG A 68 -3.65 -7.76 -0.59
N LEU A 69 -3.58 -6.44 -0.44
CA LEU A 69 -3.29 -5.49 -1.51
C LEU A 69 -1.89 -4.94 -1.32
N TYR A 70 -1.08 -5.00 -2.36
CA TYR A 70 0.22 -4.34 -2.44
C TYR A 70 0.02 -3.13 -3.33
N ILE A 71 0.11 -1.94 -2.76
CA ILE A 71 -0.30 -0.70 -3.39
C ILE A 71 0.94 0.16 -3.57
N SER A 72 1.30 0.45 -4.82
CA SER A 72 2.35 1.40 -5.16
C SER A 72 1.78 2.80 -5.35
N HIS A 73 2.41 3.75 -4.68
CA HIS A 73 2.16 5.17 -4.83
C HIS A 73 3.38 5.86 -5.41
N TYR A 74 3.11 6.72 -6.38
CA TYR A 74 4.10 7.55 -7.05
C TYR A 74 4.70 8.63 -6.13
N HIS A 75 4.09 8.89 -4.97
CA HIS A 75 4.56 9.84 -3.97
C HIS A 75 4.52 9.31 -2.52
N ALA A 76 4.11 8.05 -2.33
CA ALA A 76 3.90 7.48 -0.99
C ALA A 76 4.53 6.09 -0.81
N GLY A 77 5.35 5.64 -1.77
CA GLY A 77 6.01 4.33 -1.68
C GLY A 77 5.04 3.15 -1.78
N LEU A 78 5.41 2.04 -1.17
CA LEU A 78 4.62 0.80 -1.14
C LEU A 78 3.82 0.75 0.15
N TRP A 79 2.57 0.35 0.04
CA TRP A 79 1.66 0.08 1.14
C TRP A 79 1.11 -1.33 1.01
N VAL A 80 1.02 -2.05 2.13
CA VAL A 80 0.44 -3.39 2.17
C VAL A 80 -0.77 -3.35 3.08
N VAL A 81 -1.92 -3.69 2.51
CA VAL A 81 -3.22 -3.60 3.18
C VAL A 81 -3.80 -5.00 3.31
N ASP A 82 -4.22 -5.36 4.51
CA ASP A 82 -4.93 -6.58 4.81
C ASP A 82 -6.43 -6.44 4.53
N ILE A 83 -6.94 -7.33 3.67
CA ILE A 83 -8.31 -7.28 3.18
C ILE A 83 -9.31 -7.81 4.20
N GLU A 84 -8.94 -8.81 4.99
CA GLU A 84 -9.82 -9.33 6.04
C GLU A 84 -10.15 -8.23 7.05
N THR A 85 -9.14 -7.49 7.48
CA THR A 85 -9.29 -6.36 8.40
C THR A 85 -10.18 -5.27 7.84
N LEU A 86 -10.11 -4.97 6.53
CA LEU A 86 -11.05 -4.02 5.92
C LEU A 86 -12.50 -4.55 5.90
N VAL A 87 -12.69 -5.87 5.83
CA VAL A 87 -13.99 -6.54 5.80
C VAL A 87 -14.61 -6.64 7.19
N ASP A 88 -13.84 -7.01 8.20
CA ASP A 88 -14.27 -7.23 9.58
C ASP A 88 -13.29 -6.62 10.61
N PRO A 89 -13.19 -5.29 10.68
CA PRO A 89 -12.22 -4.64 11.57
C PRO A 89 -12.63 -4.73 13.04
N THR A 90 -11.65 -4.58 13.93
CA THR A 90 -11.90 -4.58 15.38
C THR A 90 -12.79 -3.42 15.82
N ASN A 91 -12.60 -2.23 15.22
CA ASN A 91 -13.33 -0.99 15.57
C ASN A 91 -14.05 -0.38 14.35
N PRO A 92 -15.16 -0.95 13.86
CA PRO A 92 -15.75 -0.59 12.58
C PRO A 92 -16.26 0.85 12.47
N ASP A 93 -16.52 1.52 13.60
CA ASP A 93 -17.00 2.91 13.65
C ASP A 93 -15.85 3.94 13.69
N ASP A 94 -14.60 3.51 13.90
CA ASP A 94 -13.42 4.37 13.94
C ASP A 94 -12.61 4.20 12.65
N ARG A 95 -12.83 5.10 11.69
CA ARG A 95 -12.22 5.03 10.36
C ARG A 95 -10.69 5.04 10.40
N ILE A 96 -10.09 5.88 11.24
CA ILE A 96 -8.63 5.98 11.35
C ILE A 96 -8.07 4.70 11.95
N ALA A 97 -8.66 4.21 13.05
CA ALA A 97 -8.22 2.96 13.66
C ALA A 97 -8.33 1.77 12.70
N VAL A 98 -9.38 1.72 11.87
CA VAL A 98 -9.55 0.67 10.84
C VAL A 98 -8.42 0.74 9.80
N HIS A 99 -8.07 1.93 9.32
CA HIS A 99 -7.02 2.08 8.30
C HIS A 99 -5.62 1.80 8.85
N GLU A 100 -5.36 2.19 10.11
CA GLU A 100 -4.14 1.82 10.83
C GLU A 100 -4.05 0.30 11.02
N GLU A 101 -5.13 -0.34 11.48
CA GLU A 101 -5.21 -1.79 11.70
C GLU A 101 -4.99 -2.55 10.38
N ALA A 102 -5.64 -2.13 9.30
CA ALA A 102 -5.55 -2.80 8.00
C ALA A 102 -4.19 -2.60 7.32
N THR A 103 -3.41 -1.58 7.70
CA THR A 103 -2.10 -1.33 7.08
C THR A 103 -1.02 -2.15 7.77
N VAL A 104 -0.71 -3.31 7.22
CA VAL A 104 0.23 -4.28 7.82
C VAL A 104 1.70 -4.00 7.47
N ALA A 105 1.97 -3.22 6.42
CA ALA A 105 3.32 -2.79 6.09
C ALA A 105 3.34 -1.53 5.21
N TYR A 106 4.45 -0.81 5.25
CA TYR A 106 4.77 0.21 4.26
C TYR A 106 6.29 0.25 4.00
N TYR A 107 6.66 0.73 2.82
CA TYR A 107 8.04 1.04 2.47
C TYR A 107 8.07 2.37 1.72
N LEU A 108 8.82 3.33 2.25
CA LEU A 108 9.07 4.61 1.61
C LEU A 108 10.50 4.59 1.06
N PRO A 109 10.68 4.34 -0.25
CA PRO A 109 11.99 4.56 -0.85
C PRO A 109 12.38 6.03 -0.65
N HIS A 110 13.63 6.30 -0.34
CA HIS A 110 14.13 7.66 -0.27
C HIS A 110 15.47 7.73 -0.98
N GLY A 111 15.77 8.91 -1.54
CA GLY A 111 17.12 9.24 -1.98
C GLY A 111 18.09 9.32 -0.79
N GLU A 112 19.34 9.68 -1.07
CA GLU A 112 20.26 10.12 -0.01
C GLU A 112 19.71 11.42 0.60
N ASP A 113 19.59 11.47 1.93
CA ASP A 113 19.14 12.67 2.65
C ASP A 113 19.91 13.90 2.15
N GLY A 114 19.19 14.93 1.71
CA GLY A 114 19.80 16.15 1.17
C GLY A 114 19.78 16.27 -0.35
N THR A 115 19.54 15.17 -1.07
CA THR A 115 19.85 15.10 -2.50
C THR A 115 18.63 14.70 -3.33
N PRO A 116 18.06 15.64 -4.11
CA PRO A 116 17.03 15.33 -5.10
C PRO A 116 17.54 14.34 -6.16
N LEU A 117 16.64 13.50 -6.65
CA LEU A 117 16.96 12.55 -7.73
C LEU A 117 17.02 13.30 -9.07
N ASP A 118 18.16 13.21 -9.76
CA ASP A 118 18.37 13.88 -11.05
C ASP A 118 17.56 13.20 -12.18
N SER A 119 16.88 13.99 -13.00
CA SER A 119 16.01 13.51 -14.07
C SER A 119 15.79 14.55 -15.15
N SER A 120 15.81 14.10 -16.41
CA SER A 120 15.53 14.96 -17.56
C SER A 120 14.03 15.09 -17.88
N PHE A 121 13.16 14.32 -17.20
CA PHE A 121 11.75 14.20 -17.60
C PHE A 121 10.75 14.44 -16.46
N TYR A 122 11.17 14.29 -15.21
CA TYR A 122 10.31 14.36 -14.04
C TYR A 122 10.99 15.17 -12.95
N ASP A 123 10.22 15.96 -12.21
CA ASP A 123 10.69 16.51 -10.94
C ASP A 123 10.39 15.49 -9.85
N PHE A 124 11.45 14.88 -9.32
CA PHE A 124 11.33 13.83 -8.32
C PHE A 124 11.36 14.37 -6.89
N GLY A 125 11.74 15.65 -6.68
CA GLY A 125 12.00 16.17 -5.35
C GLY A 125 12.81 15.17 -4.50
N TRP A 126 12.33 14.92 -3.28
CA TRP A 126 12.93 13.98 -2.31
C TRP A 126 12.10 12.69 -2.13
N VAL A 127 11.02 12.56 -2.89
CA VAL A 127 9.93 11.63 -2.61
C VAL A 127 10.14 10.34 -3.40
N PRO A 128 9.70 9.16 -2.94
CA PRO A 128 9.75 7.93 -3.73
C PRO A 128 8.83 7.94 -4.94
N PHE A 129 9.30 7.36 -6.07
CA PHE A 129 8.54 7.25 -7.32
C PHE A 129 8.32 5.79 -7.73
N LEU A 130 7.56 5.05 -6.91
CA LEU A 130 7.16 3.68 -7.27
C LEU A 130 6.08 3.72 -8.36
N TRP A 131 6.43 3.13 -9.50
CA TRP A 131 5.57 3.06 -10.68
C TRP A 131 4.69 1.81 -10.68
N ALA A 132 5.23 0.70 -10.19
CA ALA A 132 4.52 -0.57 -10.17
C ALA A 132 5.00 -1.42 -9.01
N VAL A 133 4.09 -2.26 -8.52
CA VAL A 133 4.35 -3.37 -7.63
C VAL A 133 3.75 -4.64 -8.20
N GLU A 134 4.44 -5.75 -8.01
CA GLU A 134 3.95 -7.09 -8.35
C GLU A 134 4.33 -8.00 -7.19
N HIS A 135 3.36 -8.76 -6.68
CA HIS A 135 3.58 -9.75 -5.66
C HIS A 135 3.60 -11.15 -6.27
N HIS A 136 4.67 -11.89 -6.02
CA HIS A 136 4.83 -13.25 -6.51
C HIS A 136 5.63 -14.09 -5.51
N ASP A 137 5.07 -15.24 -5.14
CA ASP A 137 5.68 -16.23 -4.24
C ASP A 137 6.27 -15.62 -2.95
N GLY A 138 5.49 -14.76 -2.30
CA GLY A 138 5.86 -14.09 -1.05
C GLY A 138 6.94 -13.01 -1.20
N ILE A 139 7.31 -12.63 -2.43
CA ILE A 139 8.21 -11.50 -2.71
C ILE A 139 7.40 -10.43 -3.43
N THR A 140 7.49 -9.20 -2.94
CA THR A 140 6.93 -8.02 -3.63
C THR A 140 8.05 -7.30 -4.37
N TYR A 141 7.89 -7.19 -5.69
CA TYR A 141 8.77 -6.48 -6.60
C TYR A 141 8.24 -5.08 -6.77
N ALA A 142 8.99 -4.06 -6.36
CA ALA A 142 8.58 -2.67 -6.51
C ALA A 142 9.53 -1.93 -7.48
N SER A 143 8.99 -1.48 -8.61
CA SER A 143 9.74 -0.76 -9.63
C SER A 143 9.69 0.74 -9.38
N CYS A 144 10.83 1.33 -9.04
CA CYS A 144 11.01 2.77 -9.00
C CYS A 144 11.62 3.26 -10.31
N ILE A 145 11.02 4.30 -10.89
CA ILE A 145 11.49 4.85 -12.16
C ILE A 145 12.90 5.45 -12.08
N SER A 146 13.32 5.90 -10.89
CA SER A 146 14.57 6.62 -10.66
C SER A 146 15.66 5.76 -10.05
N THR A 147 15.31 4.92 -9.08
CA THR A 147 16.29 4.15 -8.29
C THR A 147 16.32 2.66 -8.64
N GLY A 148 15.42 2.19 -9.51
CA GLY A 148 15.40 0.81 -10.00
C GLY A 148 14.47 -0.11 -9.21
N LEU A 149 14.83 -1.39 -9.14
CA LEU A 149 13.98 -2.44 -8.58
C LEU A 149 14.28 -2.70 -7.10
N TYR A 150 13.24 -2.67 -6.28
CA TYR A 150 13.27 -3.11 -4.89
C TYR A 150 12.59 -4.47 -4.77
N LEU A 151 13.18 -5.35 -3.96
CA LEU A 151 12.57 -6.62 -3.59
C LEU A 151 12.28 -6.54 -2.10
N VAL A 152 11.00 -6.62 -1.75
CA VAL A 152 10.52 -6.56 -0.38
C VAL A 152 9.90 -7.89 -0.03
N GLN A 153 10.11 -8.32 1.21
CA GLN A 153 9.51 -9.51 1.77
C GLN A 153 8.89 -9.13 3.10
N LEU A 154 7.62 -9.47 3.26
CA LEU A 154 6.93 -9.32 4.52
C LEU A 154 7.09 -10.62 5.33
N ASP A 155 7.45 -10.51 6.61
CA ASP A 155 7.64 -11.69 7.46
C ASP A 155 6.33 -12.48 7.62
N ILE A 156 5.19 -11.79 7.69
CA ILE A 156 3.88 -12.45 7.74
C ILE A 156 3.51 -13.12 6.41
N ASP A 157 4.20 -12.84 5.31
CA ASP A 157 4.01 -13.54 4.03
C ASP A 157 4.85 -14.83 3.90
N LEU A 158 5.80 -15.06 4.81
CA LEU A 158 6.64 -16.26 4.81
C LEU A 158 5.84 -17.58 4.80
N PRO A 159 4.76 -17.74 5.58
CA PRO A 159 4.00 -18.98 5.62
C PRO A 159 3.37 -19.38 4.28
N TYR A 160 3.15 -18.44 3.36
CA TYR A 160 2.50 -18.72 2.07
C TYR A 160 3.47 -19.10 0.94
N ARG A 161 4.77 -19.13 1.23
CA ARG A 161 5.77 -19.60 0.28
C ARG A 161 5.76 -21.13 0.23
N LEU A 162 5.14 -21.68 -0.81
CA LEU A 162 5.17 -23.12 -1.13
C LEU A 162 6.45 -23.52 -1.87
#